data_AF-A0A4U0IT06-F1
#
_entry.id   AF-A0A4U0IT06-F1
#
_cell.length_a   1.000
_cell.length_b   1.000
_cell.length_c   1.000
_cell.angle_alpha   90.00
_cell.angle_beta   90.00
_cell.angle_gamma   90.00
#
_symmetry.space_group_name_H-M   'P 1'
#
loop_
_entity.id
_entity.type
_entity.pdbx_description
1 polymer ?
#
loop_
_entity_poly.entity_id
_entity_poly.type
_entity_poly.pdbx_seq_one_letter_code
_entity_poly.pdbx_strand_id
1 'polypeptide(L)'
;MDKVDIIRELIRLGKVKVVLEFVEGDSVYISDASEGVPQHPDLRRIWVMMVHHLRFVSEFGDALETQCKDGKYLSPHYEEFEAWLSAGAPGIADKDLRAYLKENPL
;
A
#
# COMPACT_ATOMS: atom_id res chain seq x y z
N MET A 1 -9.03 -15.71 -2.88
CA MET A 1 -8.52 -14.38 -2.51
C MET A 1 -7.37 -14.09 -3.45
N ASP A 2 -7.59 -13.14 -4.37
CA ASP A 2 -6.52 -12.64 -5.23
C ASP A 2 -5.62 -11.65 -4.46
N LYS A 3 -4.60 -11.11 -5.13
CA LYS A 3 -3.63 -10.19 -4.52
C LYS A 3 -4.30 -8.92 -3.97
N VAL A 4 -5.28 -8.38 -4.70
CA VAL A 4 -5.98 -7.13 -4.33
C VAL A 4 -6.89 -7.38 -3.15
N ASP A 5 -7.61 -8.50 -3.13
CA ASP A 5 -8.42 -8.94 -2.01
C ASP A 5 -7.59 -9.07 -0.72
N ILE A 6 -6.39 -9.64 -0.80
CA ILE A 6 -5.47 -9.75 0.35
C ILE A 6 -5.11 -8.37 0.89
N ILE A 7 -4.74 -7.44 0.01
CA ILE A 7 -4.36 -6.08 0.40
C ILE A 7 -5.53 -5.36 1.06
N ARG A 8 -6.74 -5.46 0.49
CA ARG A 8 -7.96 -4.89 1.07
C ARG A 8 -8.24 -5.47 2.45
N GLU A 9 -8.10 -6.79 2.61
CA GLU A 9 -8.33 -7.45 3.89
C GLU A 9 -7.31 -7.03 4.95
N LEU A 10 -6.02 -6.89 4.59
CA LEU A 10 -5.00 -6.37 5.49
C LEU A 10 -5.36 -4.95 5.98
N ILE A 11 -5.79 -4.07 5.08
CA ILE A 11 -6.20 -2.71 5.45
C ILE A 11 -7.44 -2.74 6.34
N ARG A 12 -8.45 -3.56 6.01
CA ARG A 12 -9.67 -3.73 6.81
C ARG A 12 -9.37 -4.19 8.25
N LEU A 13 -8.34 -5.02 8.43
CA LEU A 13 -7.86 -5.49 9.73
C LEU A 13 -6.95 -4.49 10.45
N GLY A 14 -6.76 -3.27 9.93
CA GLY A 14 -5.86 -2.26 10.48
C GLY A 14 -4.37 -2.55 10.26
N LYS A 15 -4.03 -3.54 9.44
CA LYS A 15 -2.65 -3.92 9.09
C LYS A 15 -2.10 -3.11 7.91
N VAL A 16 -2.53 -1.86 7.74
CA VAL A 16 -2.08 -0.97 6.65
C VAL A 16 -0.55 -0.80 6.62
N LYS A 17 0.09 -0.79 7.78
CA LYS A 17 1.55 -0.68 7.90
C LYS A 17 2.28 -1.83 7.19
N VAL A 18 1.72 -3.04 7.20
CA VAL A 18 2.29 -4.19 6.48
C VAL A 18 2.29 -3.91 4.98
N VAL A 19 1.18 -3.41 4.44
CA VAL A 19 1.09 -3.05 3.02
C VAL A 19 2.09 -1.94 2.69
N LEU A 20 2.21 -0.94 3.56
CA LEU A 20 3.18 0.14 3.40
C LEU A 20 4.63 -0.38 3.37
N GLU A 21 5.02 -1.29 4.27
CA GLU A 21 6.35 -1.92 4.28
C GLU A 21 6.66 -2.67 2.98
N PHE A 22 5.66 -3.32 2.36
CA PHE A 22 5.83 -3.93 1.03
C PHE A 22 6.09 -2.89 -0.07
N VAL A 23 5.35 -1.79 -0.05
CA VAL A 23 5.47 -0.73 -1.07
C VAL A 23 6.78 0.06 -0.89
N GLU A 24 7.23 0.28 0.35
CA GLU A 24 8.45 1.02 0.64
C GLU A 24 9.73 0.21 0.46
N GLY A 25 9.62 -1.12 0.34
CA GLY A 25 10.77 -2.00 0.20
C GLY A 25 11.33 -2.52 1.53
N ASP A 26 10.63 -2.29 2.63
CA ASP A 26 11.10 -2.57 3.99
C ASP A 26 10.62 -3.93 4.55
N SER A 27 9.67 -4.58 3.87
CA SER A 27 9.17 -5.90 4.28
C SER A 27 10.21 -7.01 4.07
N VAL A 28 10.44 -7.82 5.11
CA VAL A 28 11.35 -8.98 5.07
C VAL A 28 10.88 -10.11 4.14
N TYR A 29 9.64 -10.05 3.66
CA TYR A 29 9.06 -11.03 2.74
C TYR A 29 9.21 -10.64 1.27
N ILE A 30 9.76 -9.46 0.98
CA ILE A 30 10.03 -8.99 -0.37
C ILE A 30 11.10 -9.88 -1.02
N SER A 31 10.85 -10.27 -2.27
CA SER A 31 11.83 -10.93 -3.13
C SER A 31 11.98 -10.20 -4.45
N ASP A 32 12.88 -10.66 -5.31
CA ASP A 32 13.13 -10.09 -6.64
C ASP A 32 11.91 -10.08 -7.59
N ALA A 33 10.76 -10.66 -7.22
CA ALA A 33 9.53 -10.52 -8.02
C ALA A 33 8.72 -9.27 -7.70
N SER A 34 8.92 -8.67 -6.51
CA SER A 34 8.34 -7.37 -6.21
C SER A 34 9.24 -6.31 -6.85
N GLU A 35 8.84 -5.84 -8.02
CA GLU A 35 9.60 -4.84 -8.79
C GLU A 35 9.68 -3.48 -8.08
N GLY A 36 8.84 -3.24 -7.07
CA GLY A 36 8.74 -1.96 -6.37
C GLY A 36 8.17 -0.87 -7.28
N VAL A 37 8.80 0.30 -7.30
CA VAL A 37 8.30 1.48 -8.01
C VAL A 37 8.11 1.19 -9.52
N PRO A 38 6.90 1.35 -10.08
CA PRO A 38 6.66 1.15 -11.51
C PRO A 38 7.50 2.09 -12.39
N GLN A 39 7.98 1.57 -13.53
CA GLN A 39 8.78 2.36 -14.49
C GLN A 39 7.93 3.24 -15.40
N HIS A 40 6.67 2.85 -15.67
CA HIS A 40 5.77 3.64 -16.51
C HIS A 40 5.40 4.96 -15.80
N PRO A 41 5.55 6.14 -16.42
CA PRO A 41 5.35 7.43 -15.75
C PRO A 41 3.99 7.60 -15.08
N ASP A 42 2.91 7.19 -15.75
CA ASP A 42 1.55 7.31 -15.20
C ASP A 42 1.35 6.43 -13.96
N LEU A 43 1.83 5.18 -14.00
CA LEU A 43 1.78 4.27 -12.87
C LEU A 43 2.70 4.73 -11.74
N ARG A 44 3.83 5.36 -12.07
CA ARG A 44 4.73 5.94 -11.08
C ARG A 44 4.08 7.10 -10.32
N ARG A 45 3.34 7.98 -11.01
CA ARG A 45 2.58 9.05 -10.35
C ARG A 45 1.55 8.47 -9.39
N ILE A 46 0.75 7.50 -9.85
CA ILE A 46 -0.25 6.81 -9.03
C ILE A 46 0.41 6.17 -7.81
N TRP A 47 1.52 5.46 -8.00
CA TRP A 47 2.29 4.83 -6.93
C TRP A 47 2.73 5.83 -5.86
N VAL A 48 3.29 6.98 -6.23
CA VAL A 48 3.73 8.00 -5.27
C VAL A 48 2.56 8.50 -4.42
N MET A 49 1.44 8.85 -5.05
CA MET A 49 0.26 9.35 -4.34
C MET A 49 -0.35 8.26 -3.43
N MET A 50 -0.36 7.01 -3.91
CA MET A 50 -0.80 5.85 -3.14
C MET A 50 0.09 5.61 -1.91
N VAL A 51 1.42 5.71 -2.02
CA VAL A 51 2.34 5.64 -0.86
C VAL A 51 1.97 6.70 0.17
N HIS A 52 1.71 7.93 -0.26
CA HIS A 52 1.28 9.00 0.63
C HIS A 52 -0.06 8.68 1.29
N HIS A 53 -1.01 8.06 0.58
CA HIS A 53 -2.25 7.57 1.18
C HIS A 53 -2.00 6.51 2.24
N LEU A 54 -1.18 5.48 1.96
CA LEU A 54 -0.88 4.42 2.93
C LEU A 54 -0.19 4.97 4.19
N ARG A 55 0.75 5.91 4.03
CA ARG A 55 1.37 6.64 5.16
C ARG A 55 0.34 7.42 5.96
N PHE A 56 -0.57 8.13 5.28
CA PHE A 56 -1.65 8.86 5.91
C PHE A 56 -2.54 7.91 6.72
N VAL A 57 -3.01 6.81 6.13
CA VAL A 57 -3.89 5.83 6.80
C VAL A 57 -3.16 5.12 7.94
N SER A 58 -1.87 4.83 7.79
CA SER A 58 -1.06 4.25 8.88
C SER A 58 -0.91 5.19 10.07
N GLU A 59 -0.98 6.50 9.86
CA GLU A 59 -0.81 7.50 10.92
C GLU A 59 -2.14 7.96 11.51
N PHE A 60 -3.15 8.16 10.67
CA PHE A 60 -4.42 8.82 11.02
C PHE A 60 -5.64 7.92 10.89
N GLY A 61 -5.46 6.64 10.51
CA GLY A 61 -6.56 5.71 10.31
C GLY A 61 -7.42 6.05 9.08
N ASP A 62 -8.74 5.90 9.23
CA ASP A 62 -9.73 6.10 8.18
C ASP A 62 -10.22 7.56 8.05
N ALA A 63 -9.44 8.51 8.55
CA ALA A 63 -9.75 9.93 8.42
C ALA A 63 -9.92 10.33 6.94
N LEU A 64 -11.02 11.02 6.64
CA LEU A 64 -11.35 11.47 5.28
C LEU A 64 -10.84 12.89 4.99
N GLU A 65 -10.52 13.64 6.04
CA GLU A 65 -10.13 15.05 5.95
C GLU A 65 -8.62 15.20 6.10
N THR A 66 -8.09 16.28 5.51
CA THR A 66 -6.69 16.69 5.68
C THR A 66 -6.35 16.86 7.15
N GLN A 67 -5.25 16.25 7.58
CA GLN A 67 -4.70 16.34 8.93
C GLN A 67 -3.52 17.30 8.97
N CYS A 68 -3.36 18.01 10.08
CA CYS A 68 -2.20 18.85 10.34
C CYS A 68 -1.32 18.20 11.41
N LYS A 69 -0.07 17.89 11.07
CA LYS A 69 0.92 17.33 11.99
C LYS A 69 2.27 17.98 11.75
N ASP A 70 2.93 18.44 12.81
CA ASP A 70 4.24 19.09 12.76
C ASP A 70 4.32 20.25 11.74
N GLY A 71 3.22 21.01 11.60
CA GLY A 71 3.11 22.11 10.65
C GLY A 71 2.95 21.70 9.18
N LYS A 72 2.79 20.40 8.89
CA LYS A 72 2.51 19.87 7.55
C LYS A 72 1.05 19.46 7.43
N TYR A 73 0.44 19.77 6.29
CA TYR A 73 -0.87 19.29 5.91
C TYR A 73 -0.72 18.00 5.09
N LEU A 74 -1.37 16.93 5.55
CA LEU A 74 -1.35 15.62 4.92
C LEU A 74 -2.79 15.25 4.57
N SER A 75 -3.01 14.77 3.34
CA SER A 75 -4.34 14.44 2.84
C SER A 75 -4.40 12.98 2.41
N PRO A 76 -5.57 12.32 2.55
CA PRO A 76 -5.76 11.00 1.97
C PRO A 76 -5.84 11.09 0.44
N HIS A 77 -5.20 10.15 -0.26
CA HIS A 77 -5.26 10.01 -1.72
C HIS A 77 -6.01 8.72 -2.10
N TYR A 78 -7.31 8.67 -1.75
CA TYR A 78 -8.15 7.48 -1.94
C TYR A 78 -8.32 7.11 -3.41
N GLU A 79 -8.45 8.10 -4.30
CA GLU A 79 -8.61 7.85 -5.74
C GLU A 79 -7.38 7.18 -6.34
N GLU A 80 -6.17 7.66 -6.02
CA GLU A 80 -4.93 7.03 -6.47
C GLU A 80 -4.70 5.66 -5.84
N PHE A 81 -5.13 5.45 -4.60
CA PHE A 81 -5.10 4.13 -3.97
C PHE A 81 -6.01 3.13 -4.70
N GLU A 82 -7.26 3.49 -4.99
CA GLU A 82 -8.17 2.63 -5.75
C GLU A 82 -7.71 2.43 -7.20
N ALA A 83 -7.09 3.43 -7.83
CA ALA A 83 -6.48 3.29 -9.15
C ALA A 83 -5.30 2.29 -9.12
N TRP A 84 -4.48 2.33 -8.08
CA TRP A 84 -3.39 1.37 -7.88
C TRP A 84 -3.92 -0.06 -7.66
N LEU A 85 -4.96 -0.24 -6.82
CA LEU A 85 -5.60 -1.54 -6.65
C LEU A 85 -6.21 -2.05 -7.96
N SER A 86 -6.89 -1.18 -8.72
CA SER A 86 -7.50 -1.52 -10.01
C SER A 86 -6.48 -1.91 -11.07
N ALA A 87 -5.26 -1.35 -11.00
CA ALA A 87 -4.12 -1.77 -11.80
C ALA A 87 -3.48 -3.10 -11.32
N GLY A 88 -4.08 -3.76 -10.33
CA GLY A 88 -3.62 -5.02 -9.77
C GLY A 88 -2.46 -4.84 -8.78
N ALA A 89 -2.38 -3.71 -8.09
CA ALA A 89 -1.30 -3.40 -7.13
C ALA A 89 0.11 -3.66 -7.70
N PRO A 90 0.47 -2.99 -8.82
CA PRO A 90 1.80 -3.13 -9.42
C PRO A 90 2.88 -2.79 -8.39
N GLY A 91 4.03 -3.45 -8.44
CA GLY A 91 5.15 -3.28 -7.51
C GLY A 91 5.20 -4.27 -6.35
N ILE A 92 4.08 -4.90 -6.00
CA ILE A 92 4.03 -6.01 -5.03
C ILE A 92 3.75 -7.33 -5.76
N ALA A 93 4.55 -8.36 -5.51
CA ALA A 93 4.30 -9.70 -6.02
C ALA A 93 3.30 -10.47 -5.14
N ASP A 94 2.39 -11.22 -5.77
CA ASP A 94 1.42 -12.08 -5.07
C ASP A 94 2.12 -13.14 -4.19
N LYS A 95 3.23 -13.71 -4.69
CA LYS A 95 4.00 -14.71 -3.96
C LYS A 95 4.61 -14.16 -2.65
N ASP A 96 4.98 -12.89 -2.62
CA ASP A 96 5.62 -12.25 -1.47
C ASP A 96 4.57 -11.97 -0.37
N LEU A 97 3.38 -11.51 -0.75
CA LEU A 97 2.24 -11.44 0.18
C LEU A 97 1.86 -12.82 0.71
N ARG A 98 1.84 -13.85 -0.13
CA ARG A 98 1.56 -15.22 0.32
C ARG A 98 2.63 -15.75 1.27
N ALA A 99 3.89 -15.34 1.14
CA ALA A 99 4.94 -15.70 2.09
C ALA A 99 4.62 -15.10 3.48
N TYR A 100 4.26 -13.81 3.54
CA TYR A 100 3.80 -13.16 4.77
C TYR A 100 2.61 -13.91 5.40
N LEU A 101 1.61 -14.28 4.59
CA LEU A 101 0.39 -14.94 5.07
C LEU A 101 0.58 -16.36 5.61
N LYS A 102 1.66 -17.06 5.25
CA LYS A 102 1.97 -18.38 5.84
C LYS A 102 2.24 -18.28 7.34
N GLU A 103 2.83 -17.18 7.76
CA GLU A 103 3.17 -16.91 9.16
C GLU A 103 2.13 -16.02 9.85
N ASN A 104 1.37 -15.24 9.06
CA ASN A 104 0.39 -14.26 9.55
C ASN A 104 -0.96 -14.45 8.84
N PRO A 105 -1.77 -15.46 9.21
CA PRO A 105 -3.09 -15.66 8.63
C PRO A 105 -4.00 -14.43 8.79
N LEU A 106 -4.88 -14.22 7.80
CA LEU A 106 -5.90 -13.16 7.81
C LEU A 106 -7.03 -13.46 8.79
#